data_AF-A0A392QL86-F1
#
_entry.id   AF-A0A392QL86-F1
#
_cell.length_a   1.000
_cell.length_b   1.000
_cell.length_c   1.000
_cell.angle_alpha   90.00
_cell.angle_beta   90.00
_cell.angle_gamma   90.00
#
_symmetry.space_group_name_H-M   'P 1'
#
loop_
_entity.id
_entity.type
_entity.pdbx_description
1 polymer ?
#
loop_
_entity_poly.entity_id
_entity_poly.type
_entity_poly.pdbx_seq_one_letter_code
_entity_poly.pdbx_strand_id
1 'polypeptide(L)' 'MAETSISESEITTKTQLIYRCKKCRRIVASEENIVSHERGKGESSFKWNKRSSESWENGKQPVDCTSIFVEPMKWMQA' A
#
# COMPACT_ATOMS: atom_id res chain seq x y z
N MET A 1 45.07 7.11 -12.41
CA MET A 1 44.49 6.19 -11.41
C MET A 1 43.53 6.99 -10.55
N ALA A 2 42.24 7.00 -10.89
CA ALA A 2 41.12 7.29 -9.99
C ALA A 2 39.85 7.24 -10.85
N GLU A 3 39.23 6.08 -10.85
CA GLU A 3 38.00 5.75 -11.54
C GLU A 3 36.88 6.61 -10.94
N THR A 4 36.25 7.45 -11.77
CA THR A 4 34.97 8.06 -11.41
C THR A 4 33.93 6.99 -11.62
N SER A 5 33.61 6.28 -10.54
CA SER A 5 32.50 5.37 -10.43
C SER A 5 31.22 6.19 -10.61
N ILE A 6 30.75 6.24 -11.86
CA ILE A 6 29.38 6.61 -12.19
C ILE A 6 28.54 5.52 -11.53
N SER A 7 27.98 5.84 -10.36
CA SER A 7 26.99 5.02 -9.69
C SER A 7 25.74 5.02 -10.58
N GLU A 8 25.74 4.10 -11.53
CA GLU A 8 24.65 3.77 -12.44
C GLU A 8 23.49 3.29 -11.58
N SER A 9 22.70 4.27 -11.13
CA SER A 9 21.48 4.07 -10.37
C SER A 9 20.52 3.46 -11.36
N GLU A 10 20.31 2.16 -11.20
CA GLU A 10 19.60 1.28 -12.10
C GLU A 10 18.32 1.96 -12.60
N ILE A 11 18.36 2.45 -13.85
CA ILE A 11 17.15 2.82 -14.59
C ILE A 11 16.52 1.50 -15.02
N THR A 12 16.15 0.67 -14.04
CA THR A 12 15.13 -0.32 -14.28
C THR A 12 13.92 0.50 -14.66
N THR A 13 13.45 0.35 -15.90
CA THR A 13 12.16 0.86 -16.37
C THR A 13 11.05 0.15 -15.61
N LYS A 14 11.01 0.32 -14.28
CA LYS A 14 9.88 -0.07 -13.44
C LYS A 14 8.73 0.74 -13.97
N THR A 15 7.76 0.04 -14.56
CA THR A 15 6.47 0.61 -14.93
C THR A 15 5.89 1.22 -13.67
N GLN A 16 6.04 2.54 -13.52
CA GLN A 16 5.61 3.25 -12.33
C GLN A 16 4.11 3.02 -12.16
N LEU A 17 3.74 2.31 -11.10
CA LEU A 17 2.34 2.09 -10.78
C LEU A 17 1.71 3.41 -10.32
N ILE A 18 0.68 3.87 -11.03
CA ILE A 18 -0.01 5.13 -10.72
C ILE A 18 -1.46 4.85 -10.33
N TYR A 19 -1.85 5.31 -9.15
CA TYR A 19 -3.21 5.21 -8.65
C TYR A 19 -4.02 6.43 -9.08
N ARG A 20 -5.15 6.17 -9.74
CA ARG A 20 -6.08 7.20 -10.22
C ARG A 20 -7.44 7.02 -9.58
N CYS A 21 -8.04 8.13 -9.16
CA CYS A 21 -9.42 8.13 -8.69
C CYS A 21 -10.35 7.60 -9.79
N LYS A 22 -11.18 6.60 -9.50
CA LYS A 22 -12.09 6.00 -10.50
C LYS A 22 -13.13 7.00 -11.04
N LYS A 23 -13.53 7.99 -10.24
CA LYS A 23 -14.53 8.99 -10.62
C LYS A 23 -13.94 10.14 -11.45
N CYS A 24 -12.91 10.83 -10.94
CA CYS A 24 -12.37 12.04 -11.58
C CYS A 24 -11.05 11.84 -12.32
N ARG A 25 -10.50 10.61 -12.34
CA ARG A 25 -9.22 10.23 -12.98
C ARG A 25 -7.98 10.98 -12.48
N ARG A 26 -8.11 11.87 -11.49
CA ARG A 26 -6.99 12.54 -10.82
C ARG A 26 -6.03 11.51 -10.22
N ILE A 27 -4.74 11.75 -10.40
CA ILE A 27 -3.68 10.95 -9.78
C ILE A 27 -3.71 11.21 -8.27
N VAL A 28 -3.80 10.15 -7.47
CA VAL A 28 -3.88 10.23 -6.01
C VAL A 28 -2.61 9.74 -5.32
N ALA A 29 -1.88 8.80 -5.93
CA ALA A 29 -0.61 8.28 -5.41
C ALA A 29 0.21 7.63 -6.54
N SER A 30 1.54 7.63 -6.41
CA SER A 30 2.45 6.78 -7.19
C SER A 30 2.99 5.62 -6.34
N GLU A 31 3.65 4.66 -6.97
CA GLU A 31 4.32 3.53 -6.31
C GLU A 31 5.27 3.96 -5.19
N GLU A 32 6.02 5.04 -5.42
CA GLU A 32 7.01 5.57 -4.49
C GLU A 32 6.39 6.08 -3.18
N ASN A 33 5.12 6.49 -3.21
CA ASN A 33 4.43 6.98 -2.03
C ASN A 33 3.77 5.87 -1.20
N ILE A 34 3.81 4.61 -1.65
CA ILE A 34 3.10 3.51 -0.99
C ILE A 34 3.94 2.95 0.14
N VAL A 35 3.31 2.85 1.31
CA VAL A 35 3.88 2.18 2.47
C VAL A 35 3.45 0.71 2.42
N SER A 36 4.43 -0.18 2.24
CA SER A 36 4.20 -1.62 2.30
C SER A 36 3.81 -2.04 3.71
N HIS A 37 2.87 -2.98 3.82
CA HIS A 37 2.45 -3.53 5.10
C HIS A 37 2.15 -5.02 4.99
N GLU A 38 2.35 -5.71 6.09
CA GLU A 38 1.93 -7.10 6.26
C GLU A 38 0.52 -7.15 6.84
N ARG A 39 -0.23 -8.18 6.47
CA ARG A 39 -1.55 -8.42 7.04
C ARG A 39 -1.48 -8.71 8.53
N GLY A 40 -2.24 -7.95 9.31
CA GLY A 40 -2.49 -8.28 10.71
C GLY A 40 -3.45 -9.47 10.85
N LYS A 41 -3.45 -10.11 12.04
CA LYS A 41 -4.32 -11.27 12.36
C LYS A 41 -5.82 -10.91 12.54
N GLY A 42 -6.21 -9.67 12.20
CA GLY A 42 -7.59 -9.18 12.35
C GLY A 42 -8.04 -9.18 13.82
N GLU A 43 -9.32 -9.41 14.09
CA GLU A 43 -9.85 -9.57 15.46
C GLU A 43 -9.35 -10.75 16.27
N SER A 44 -8.67 -11.74 15.68
CA SER A 44 -7.93 -12.70 16.53
C SER A 44 -6.83 -12.00 17.35
N SER A 45 -6.38 -10.80 16.94
CA SER A 45 -5.50 -9.92 17.74
C SER A 45 -6.21 -9.09 18.81
N PHE A 46 -7.54 -9.03 18.82
CA PHE A 46 -8.33 -8.17 19.72
C PHE A 46 -8.99 -9.01 20.81
N LYS A 47 -9.10 -8.47 22.03
CA LYS A 47 -9.66 -9.19 23.18
C LYS A 47 -11.08 -9.70 22.88
N TRP A 48 -11.38 -10.89 23.39
CA TRP A 48 -12.71 -11.49 23.49
C TRP A 48 -13.77 -10.43 23.85
N ASN A 49 -14.92 -10.44 23.16
CA ASN A 49 -16.01 -9.43 23.13
C ASN A 49 -15.88 -8.23 22.17
N LYS A 50 -14.94 -8.22 21.21
CA LYS A 50 -14.85 -7.16 20.19
C LYS A 50 -15.25 -7.55 18.76
N ARG A 51 -16.01 -8.62 18.56
CA ARG A 51 -16.67 -8.88 17.26
C ARG A 51 -18.13 -9.25 17.42
N SER A 52 -18.92 -8.65 16.54
CA SER A 52 -20.30 -9.02 16.23
C SER A 52 -20.37 -10.52 16.00
N SER A 53 -21.30 -11.17 16.69
CA SER A 53 -21.63 -12.58 16.53
C SER A 53 -22.26 -12.82 15.17
N GLU A 54 -21.48 -12.88 14.10
CA GLU A 54 -21.82 -13.71 12.95
C GLU A 54 -20.62 -13.94 12.05
N SER A 55 -20.12 -15.17 12.12
CA SER A 55 -19.55 -15.96 11.04
C SER A 55 -18.66 -15.24 10.02
N TRP A 56 -17.35 -15.24 10.28
CA TRP A 56 -16.35 -15.24 9.21
C TRP A 56 -15.67 -16.61 9.08
N GLU A 57 -16.18 -17.62 9.79
CA GLU A 57 -15.91 -18.99 9.41
C GLU A 57 -16.59 -19.25 8.06
N ASN A 58 -15.77 -19.70 7.11
CA ASN A 58 -16.16 -20.40 5.88
C ASN A 58 -16.25 -19.63 4.55
N GLY A 59 -15.56 -18.50 4.37
CA GLY A 59 -15.45 -17.89 3.03
C GLY A 59 -14.11 -17.21 2.80
N LYS A 60 -13.15 -17.95 2.24
CA LYS A 60 -11.84 -17.50 1.71
C LYS A 60 -11.62 -15.99 1.86
N GLN A 61 -11.01 -15.56 2.96
CA GLN A 61 -10.61 -14.16 3.10
C GLN A 61 -9.75 -13.80 1.86
N PRO A 62 -9.99 -12.64 1.23
CA PRO A 62 -9.21 -12.24 0.07
C PRO A 62 -7.74 -12.25 0.43
N VAL A 63 -6.90 -12.68 -0.52
CA VAL A 63 -5.44 -12.77 -0.34
C VAL A 63 -4.77 -11.39 -0.30
N ASP A 64 -5.46 -10.30 -0.68
CA ASP A 64 -4.92 -8.93 -0.84
C ASP A 64 -5.68 -7.87 -0.03
N CYS A 65 -4.97 -6.93 0.58
CA CYS A 65 -5.54 -5.90 1.45
C CYS A 65 -6.43 -4.98 0.60
N THR A 66 -7.58 -4.55 1.14
CA THR A 66 -8.52 -3.70 0.41
C THR A 66 -8.08 -2.24 0.33
N SER A 67 -7.16 -1.84 1.19
CA SER A 67 -6.70 -0.47 1.36
C SER A 67 -5.19 -0.39 1.18
N ILE A 68 -4.73 0.69 0.54
CA ILE A 68 -3.31 1.03 0.44
C ILE A 68 -3.00 2.13 1.46
N PHE A 69 -1.80 2.09 2.02
CA PHE A 69 -1.28 3.16 2.88
C PHE A 69 -0.29 3.98 2.07
N VAL A 70 -0.34 5.30 2.22
CA VAL A 70 0.52 6.22 1.49
C VAL A 70 1.11 7.26 2.42
N GLU A 71 2.34 7.69 2.13
CA GLU A 71 2.95 8.80 2.84
C GLU A 71 2.19 10.12 2.57
N PRO A 72 2.10 11.02 3.55
CA PRO A 72 1.43 12.31 3.37
C PRO A 72 2.05 13.13 2.24
N MET A 73 1.24 13.46 1.23
CA MET A 73 1.67 14.26 0.08
C MET A 73 1.30 15.73 0.25
N LYS A 74 1.94 16.60 -0.54
CA LYS A 74 1.70 18.05 -0.51
C LYS A 74 0.24 18.45 -0.67
N TRP A 75 -0.55 17.68 -1.43
CA TRP A 75 -1.98 17.96 -1.63
C TRP A 75 -2.86 17.57 -0.43
N MET A 76 -2.34 16.75 0.48
CA MET A 76 -3.01 16.33 1.72
C MET A 76 -2.69 17.28 2.89
N GLN A 77 -1.63 18.06 2.77
CA GLN A 77 -1.25 19.09 3.73
C GLN A 77 -2.06 20.35 3.43
N ALA A 78 -2.75 20.87 4.46
CA ALA A 78 -3.60 22.06 4.38
C ALA A 78 -2.79 23.34 4.61
#